data_AF-A0AAW4AXV4-F1
#
_entry.id   AF-A0AAW4AXV4-F1
#
_cell.length_a   1.000
_cell.length_b   1.000
_cell.length_c   1.000
_cell.angle_alpha   90.00
_cell.angle_beta   90.00
_cell.angle_gamma   90.00
#
_symmetry.space_group_name_H-M   'P 1'
#
loop_
_entity.id
_entity.type
_entity.pdbx_description
1 polymer ?
#
loop_
_entity_poly.entity_id
_entity_poly.type
_entity_poly.pdbx_seq_one_letter_code
_entity_poly.pdbx_strand_id
1 'polypeptide(L)'
;MGNKKRKKNAPLDLLTPKILPSILESELQELYKLACKNSESVWPKFKTEDGKKPSKEVINEFIELTHRGMRIAQDKMVNKLLLPIEDDDVSHARRFAYMGIADAIGWQLFKNELAYVKRFFMAQHPPTLQETNIESVLRAVEQCHAQYPDSIALISDLTTFIQVGDVYHVKKDGSTNIYEVKAGEINKQILQILAEKPTLVDDNDVPNQLADKPSDFQKQVQRTLRQKQRMISLQETLANDEGIDTLTGKSVKILDLPLDVGTWYSSIVDLSRQCELKGYAIDVIQDCLYVGCYETGRFKAPGQLAFEGWFSGMGATPDCPRTSLVNCMMDPLGLPIYNLPIPDELKFDLLFGRKHISLGIHMQKLIEICIDIGVPIRLADKKETARLKQKNKYLWKYNGQAIVFGEGAEPSCLGEGFALRVFYHGERPVDTMMALTGAKFI
;
A
#
# COMPACT_ATOMS: atom_id res chain seq x y z
N MET A 1 -38.21 -1.23 -3.96
CA MET A 1 -37.10 -1.00 -3.00
C MET A 1 -36.59 -2.36 -2.52
N GLY A 2 -35.59 -2.92 -3.20
CA GLY A 2 -35.01 -4.22 -2.85
C GLY A 2 -33.94 -4.07 -1.78
N ASN A 3 -34.10 -4.77 -0.65
CA ASN A 3 -33.09 -4.90 0.40
C ASN A 3 -31.81 -5.52 -0.19
N LYS A 4 -30.78 -4.69 -0.46
CA LYS A 4 -29.40 -5.19 -0.62
C LYS A 4 -28.95 -5.74 0.73
N LYS A 5 -29.13 -7.05 0.96
CA LYS A 5 -28.45 -7.78 2.04
C LYS A 5 -26.95 -7.50 1.89
N ARG A 6 -26.35 -6.76 2.84
CA ARG A 6 -24.90 -6.70 3.00
C ARG A 6 -24.40 -8.14 3.09
N LYS A 7 -23.48 -8.54 2.20
CA LYS A 7 -22.72 -9.78 2.37
C LYS A 7 -22.08 -9.71 3.76
N LYS A 8 -22.52 -10.56 4.69
CA LYS A 8 -21.70 -10.87 5.87
C LYS A 8 -20.46 -11.54 5.27
N ASN A 9 -19.33 -10.85 5.23
CA ASN A 9 -18.07 -11.53 4.96
C ASN A 9 -17.94 -12.60 6.05
N ALA A 10 -17.89 -13.87 5.66
CA ALA A 10 -17.64 -14.92 6.64
C ALA A 10 -16.21 -14.69 7.15
N PRO A 11 -15.98 -14.63 8.48
CA PRO A 11 -14.64 -14.54 9.07
C PRO A 11 -13.58 -15.41 8.39
N LEU A 12 -13.97 -16.61 7.95
CA LEU A 12 -13.13 -17.58 7.26
C LEU A 12 -12.69 -17.15 5.85
N ASP A 13 -13.51 -16.41 5.10
CA ASP A 13 -13.14 -15.95 3.75
C ASP A 13 -11.95 -14.99 3.82
N LEU A 14 -11.90 -14.15 4.86
CA LEU A 14 -10.79 -13.20 5.10
C LEU A 14 -9.50 -13.90 5.57
N LEU A 15 -9.63 -15.08 6.16
CA LEU A 15 -8.51 -15.92 6.57
C LEU A 15 -8.03 -16.82 5.42
N THR A 16 -8.83 -17.06 4.39
CA THR A 16 -8.44 -17.92 3.27
C THR A 16 -7.41 -17.19 2.39
N PRO A 17 -6.15 -17.66 2.34
CA PRO A 17 -5.11 -17.00 1.57
C PRO A 17 -5.36 -17.18 0.08
N LYS A 18 -5.16 -16.12 -0.71
CA LYS A 18 -4.98 -16.27 -2.16
C LYS A 18 -3.56 -16.72 -2.43
N ILE A 19 -3.41 -17.97 -2.85
CA ILE A 19 -2.12 -18.59 -3.15
C ILE A 19 -1.83 -18.50 -4.65
N LEU A 20 -0.54 -18.41 -4.99
CA LEU A 20 -0.08 -18.39 -6.37
C LEU A 20 0.18 -19.80 -6.91
N PRO A 21 -0.08 -20.07 -8.20
CA PRO A 21 0.31 -21.32 -8.85
C PRO A 21 1.82 -21.53 -8.83
N SER A 22 2.28 -22.71 -8.39
CA SER A 22 3.72 -23.04 -8.24
C SER A 22 4.56 -22.85 -9.51
N ILE A 23 3.95 -22.96 -10.69
CA ILE A 23 4.61 -22.70 -11.97
C ILE A 23 5.20 -21.28 -12.09
N LEU A 24 4.67 -20.32 -11.31
CA LEU A 24 5.15 -18.94 -11.30
C LEU A 24 6.34 -18.72 -10.35
N GLU A 25 6.72 -19.70 -9.52
CA GLU A 25 7.68 -19.47 -8.43
C GLU A 25 9.06 -19.05 -8.89
N SER A 26 9.65 -19.79 -9.84
CA SER A 26 10.97 -19.47 -10.38
C SER A 26 11.02 -18.07 -11.01
N GLU A 27 9.98 -17.74 -11.77
CA GLU A 27 9.80 -16.45 -12.44
C GLU A 27 9.70 -15.30 -11.44
N LEU A 28 8.90 -15.45 -10.37
CA LEU A 28 8.75 -14.43 -9.33
C LEU A 28 9.99 -14.29 -8.46
N GLN A 29 10.74 -15.38 -8.20
CA GLN A 29 12.01 -15.30 -7.50
C GLN A 29 13.04 -14.47 -8.29
N GLU A 30 13.08 -14.65 -9.61
CA GLU A 30 13.94 -13.87 -10.49
C GLU A 30 13.54 -12.38 -10.49
N LEU A 31 12.25 -12.08 -10.68
CA LEU A 31 11.74 -10.71 -10.66
C LEU A 31 11.97 -10.03 -9.30
N TYR A 32 11.73 -10.74 -8.19
CA TYR A 32 11.99 -10.23 -6.85
C TYR A 32 13.47 -9.91 -6.63
N LYS A 33 14.39 -10.80 -7.05
CA LYS A 33 15.83 -10.55 -6.95
C LYS A 33 16.24 -9.29 -7.72
N LEU A 34 15.72 -9.11 -8.94
CA LEU A 34 15.98 -7.92 -9.74
C LEU A 34 15.37 -6.65 -9.09
N ALA A 35 14.11 -6.70 -8.69
CA ALA A 35 13.37 -5.55 -8.19
C ALA A 35 13.82 -5.08 -6.80
N CYS A 36 14.23 -6.00 -5.93
CA CYS A 36 14.45 -5.72 -4.50
C CYS A 36 15.88 -6.03 -4.04
N LYS A 37 16.65 -6.84 -4.78
CA LYS A 37 17.95 -7.37 -4.32
C LYS A 37 19.09 -7.18 -5.30
N ASN A 38 18.92 -6.43 -6.39
CA ASN A 38 19.99 -6.30 -7.39
C ASN A 38 21.24 -5.58 -6.84
N SER A 39 21.11 -4.85 -5.73
CA SER A 39 22.20 -4.22 -4.98
C SER A 39 22.76 -5.09 -3.84
N GLU A 40 22.37 -6.37 -3.73
CA GLU A 40 22.77 -7.25 -2.62
C GLU A 40 24.30 -7.38 -2.46
N SER A 41 25.05 -7.32 -3.56
CA SER A 41 26.51 -7.34 -3.56
C SER A 41 27.16 -6.18 -2.80
N VAL A 42 26.47 -5.05 -2.65
CA VAL A 42 27.00 -3.87 -1.96
C VAL A 42 26.48 -3.72 -0.53
N TRP A 43 25.45 -4.46 -0.12
CA TRP A 43 24.88 -4.38 1.23
C TRP A 43 25.90 -4.61 2.36
N PRO A 44 26.88 -5.55 2.25
CA PRO A 44 27.91 -5.68 3.28
C PRO A 44 28.72 -4.41 3.51
N LYS A 45 28.87 -3.55 2.49
CA LYS A 45 29.59 -2.26 2.57
C LYS A 45 28.83 -1.20 3.40
N PHE A 46 27.55 -1.42 3.68
CA PHE A 46 26.74 -0.56 4.56
C PHE A 46 26.86 -0.95 6.04
N LYS A 47 27.33 -2.16 6.34
CA LYS A 47 27.53 -2.65 7.71
C LYS A 47 28.85 -2.12 8.24
N THR A 48 28.88 -0.88 8.71
CA THR A 48 30.04 -0.35 9.43
C THR A 48 29.88 -0.68 10.92
N GLU A 49 30.84 -1.39 11.50
CA GLU A 49 30.86 -1.72 12.94
C GLU A 49 30.88 -0.45 13.82
N ASP A 50 31.36 0.68 13.26
CA ASP A 50 31.48 1.98 13.93
C ASP A 50 30.24 2.90 13.78
N GLY A 51 29.18 2.48 13.07
CA GLY A 51 28.03 3.35 12.78
C GLY A 51 28.33 4.53 11.84
N LYS A 52 29.47 4.51 11.14
CA LYS A 52 29.83 5.53 10.14
C LYS A 52 28.95 5.40 8.90
N LYS A 53 28.45 6.53 8.39
CA LYS A 53 27.72 6.56 7.13
C LYS A 53 28.59 5.99 5.99
N PRO A 54 28.02 5.21 5.05
CA PRO A 54 28.74 4.70 3.89
C PRO A 54 29.27 5.86 3.04
N SER A 55 30.35 5.61 2.30
CA SER A 55 30.93 6.63 1.40
C SER A 55 29.97 6.97 0.25
N LYS A 56 30.17 8.13 -0.37
CA LYS A 56 29.34 8.57 -1.51
C LYS A 56 29.42 7.59 -2.68
N GLU A 57 30.56 6.95 -2.88
CA GLU A 57 30.79 5.93 -3.91
C GLU A 57 29.92 4.70 -3.64
N VAL A 58 29.88 4.21 -2.40
CA VAL A 58 29.05 3.06 -2.00
C VAL A 58 27.56 3.39 -2.16
N ILE A 59 27.14 4.60 -1.78
CA ILE A 59 25.76 5.06 -1.97
C ILE A 59 25.41 5.13 -3.47
N ASN A 60 26.29 5.69 -4.29
CA ASN A 60 26.09 5.78 -5.74
C ASN A 60 25.97 4.40 -6.40
N GLU A 61 26.86 3.47 -6.03
CA GLU A 61 26.86 2.09 -6.52
C GLU A 61 25.56 1.36 -6.12
N PHE A 62 25.10 1.55 -4.88
CA PHE A 62 23.82 1.03 -4.40
C PHE A 62 22.64 1.54 -5.22
N ILE A 63 22.56 2.87 -5.45
CA ILE A 63 21.45 3.48 -6.19
C ILE A 63 21.45 2.99 -7.64
N GLU A 64 22.62 2.96 -8.28
CA GLU A 64 22.77 2.51 -9.67
C GLU A 64 22.31 1.05 -9.84
N LEU A 65 22.81 0.14 -8.99
CA LEU A 65 22.41 -1.27 -9.02
C LEU A 65 20.92 -1.44 -8.72
N THR A 66 20.38 -0.69 -7.75
CA THR A 66 18.97 -0.77 -7.37
C THR A 66 18.08 -0.32 -8.55
N HIS A 67 18.31 0.87 -9.10
CA HIS A 67 17.52 1.38 -10.23
C HIS A 67 17.67 0.54 -11.50
N ARG A 68 18.86 -0.04 -11.75
CA ARG A 68 19.07 -0.97 -12.86
C ARG A 68 18.25 -2.24 -12.70
N GLY A 69 18.26 -2.84 -11.51
CA GLY A 69 17.48 -4.05 -11.22
C GLY A 69 15.98 -3.84 -11.38
N MET A 70 15.46 -2.72 -10.84
CA MET A 70 14.07 -2.31 -10.98
C MET A 70 13.66 -2.13 -12.44
N ARG A 71 14.50 -1.50 -13.27
CA ARG A 71 14.26 -1.34 -14.71
C ARG A 71 14.15 -2.69 -15.42
N ILE A 72 15.12 -3.58 -15.22
CA ILE A 72 15.11 -4.91 -15.84
C ILE A 72 13.86 -5.71 -15.41
N ALA A 73 13.47 -5.63 -14.14
CA ALA A 73 12.26 -6.27 -13.65
C ALA A 73 10.99 -5.70 -14.33
N GLN A 74 10.87 -4.37 -14.41
CA GLN A 74 9.78 -3.70 -15.11
C GLN A 74 9.70 -4.13 -16.58
N ASP A 75 10.81 -4.09 -17.31
CA ASP A 75 10.84 -4.44 -18.73
C ASP A 75 10.42 -5.90 -18.95
N LYS A 76 10.85 -6.81 -18.08
CA LYS A 76 10.41 -8.22 -18.13
C LYS A 76 8.91 -8.35 -17.91
N MET A 77 8.36 -7.65 -16.91
CA MET A 77 6.92 -7.67 -16.63
C MET A 77 6.12 -7.10 -17.80
N VAL A 78 6.51 -5.94 -18.34
CA VAL A 78 5.82 -5.29 -19.47
C VAL A 78 5.86 -6.17 -20.71
N ASN A 79 7.04 -6.67 -21.09
CA ASN A 79 7.18 -7.52 -22.28
C ASN A 79 6.30 -8.77 -22.20
N LYS A 80 6.13 -9.34 -21.00
CA LYS A 80 5.28 -10.50 -20.79
C LYS A 80 3.78 -10.14 -20.76
N LEU A 81 3.41 -9.02 -20.15
CA LEU A 81 2.01 -8.55 -20.06
C LEU A 81 1.47 -8.03 -21.40
N LEU A 82 2.33 -7.60 -22.31
CA LEU A 82 1.94 -7.18 -23.66
C LEU A 82 1.68 -8.35 -24.62
N LEU A 83 2.10 -9.57 -24.27
CA LEU A 83 1.75 -10.76 -25.05
C LEU A 83 0.24 -11.03 -24.92
N PRO A 84 -0.41 -11.63 -25.94
CA PRO A 84 -1.77 -12.13 -25.81
C PRO A 84 -1.86 -13.07 -24.60
N ILE A 85 -2.68 -12.70 -23.64
CA ILE A 85 -2.88 -13.45 -22.41
C ILE A 85 -4.03 -14.43 -22.65
N GLU A 86 -3.81 -15.72 -22.39
CA GLU A 86 -4.90 -16.70 -22.33
C GLU A 86 -5.80 -16.36 -21.14
N ASP A 87 -7.12 -16.46 -21.32
CA ASP A 87 -8.10 -16.20 -20.26
C ASP A 87 -8.15 -17.39 -19.28
N ASP A 88 -7.05 -17.59 -18.55
CA ASP A 88 -6.81 -18.72 -17.65
C ASP A 88 -6.37 -18.26 -16.24
N ASP A 89 -6.50 -19.16 -15.25
CA ASP A 89 -6.19 -18.86 -13.85
C ASP A 89 -4.72 -18.51 -13.61
N VAL A 90 -3.78 -19.12 -14.33
CA VAL A 90 -2.33 -18.86 -14.20
C VAL A 90 -2.00 -17.48 -14.74
N SER A 91 -2.62 -17.10 -15.86
CA SER A 91 -2.48 -15.78 -16.46
C SER A 91 -3.00 -14.65 -15.57
N HIS A 92 -4.18 -14.84 -14.95
CA HIS A 92 -4.69 -13.91 -13.94
C HIS A 92 -3.78 -13.82 -12.71
N ALA A 93 -3.32 -14.97 -12.20
CA ALA A 93 -2.41 -15.02 -11.06
C ALA A 93 -1.05 -14.37 -11.36
N ARG A 94 -0.52 -14.53 -12.58
CA ARG A 94 0.73 -13.88 -13.03
C ARG A 94 0.59 -12.37 -13.00
N ARG A 95 -0.50 -11.84 -13.55
CA ARG A 95 -0.77 -10.39 -13.52
C ARG A 95 -0.84 -9.87 -12.09
N PHE A 96 -1.58 -10.56 -11.23
CA PHE A 96 -1.66 -10.22 -9.80
C PHE A 96 -0.28 -10.22 -9.14
N ALA A 97 0.53 -11.24 -9.38
CA ALA A 97 1.87 -11.33 -8.81
C ALA A 97 2.82 -10.23 -9.33
N TYR A 98 2.74 -9.88 -10.61
CA TYR A 98 3.53 -8.80 -11.21
C TYR A 98 3.18 -7.44 -10.65
N MET A 99 1.88 -7.16 -10.45
CA MET A 99 1.47 -5.94 -9.74
C MET A 99 2.08 -5.88 -8.35
N GLY A 100 2.16 -7.02 -7.65
CA GLY A 100 2.85 -7.10 -6.36
C GLY A 100 4.35 -6.75 -6.43
N ILE A 101 5.05 -7.18 -7.48
CA ILE A 101 6.47 -6.80 -7.71
C ILE A 101 6.59 -5.32 -8.07
N ALA A 102 5.71 -4.79 -8.91
CA ALA A 102 5.70 -3.37 -9.26
C ALA A 102 5.36 -2.48 -8.05
N ASP A 103 4.41 -2.90 -7.22
CA ASP A 103 4.11 -2.28 -5.94
C ASP A 103 5.35 -2.33 -5.04
N ALA A 104 6.06 -3.46 -4.97
CA ALA A 104 7.29 -3.57 -4.21
C ALA A 104 8.37 -2.56 -4.65
N ILE A 105 8.51 -2.32 -5.95
CA ILE A 105 9.36 -1.26 -6.51
C ILE A 105 8.86 0.11 -6.02
N GLY A 106 7.57 0.41 -6.22
CA GLY A 106 6.96 1.67 -5.81
C GLY A 106 7.17 1.96 -4.33
N TRP A 107 6.84 1.02 -3.45
CA TRP A 107 7.00 1.13 -2.00
C TRP A 107 8.46 1.42 -1.62
N GLN A 108 9.45 0.78 -2.25
CA GLN A 108 10.87 1.08 -2.01
C GLN A 108 11.23 2.53 -2.40
N LEU A 109 10.68 3.05 -3.50
CA LEU A 109 10.91 4.45 -3.92
C LEU A 109 10.28 5.45 -2.95
N PHE A 110 9.26 5.05 -2.21
CA PHE A 110 8.67 5.80 -1.10
C PHE A 110 9.21 5.39 0.27
N LYS A 111 10.37 4.74 0.34
CA LYS A 111 11.04 4.32 1.59
C LYS A 111 10.17 3.43 2.50
N ASN A 112 9.21 2.71 1.91
CA ASN A 112 8.19 1.92 2.58
C ASN A 112 7.22 2.71 3.49
N GLU A 113 7.11 4.03 3.28
CA GLU A 113 6.35 4.91 4.16
C GLU A 113 4.92 5.13 3.67
N LEU A 114 3.95 4.61 4.45
CA LEU A 114 2.52 4.70 4.15
C LEU A 114 2.03 6.15 3.97
N ALA A 115 2.66 7.11 4.65
CA ALA A 115 2.31 8.51 4.59
C ALA A 115 2.46 9.11 3.18
N TYR A 116 3.49 8.69 2.45
CA TYR A 116 3.72 9.11 1.06
C TYR A 116 2.84 8.32 0.09
N VAL A 117 2.78 6.99 0.24
CA VAL A 117 2.01 6.10 -0.64
C VAL A 117 0.53 6.49 -0.71
N LYS A 118 -0.08 6.85 0.42
CA LYS A 118 -1.49 7.29 0.48
C LYS A 118 -1.81 8.50 -0.40
N ARG A 119 -0.83 9.34 -0.73
CA ARG A 119 -1.04 10.55 -1.55
C ARG A 119 -1.14 10.26 -3.03
N PHE A 120 -0.63 9.11 -3.47
CA PHE A 120 -0.76 8.64 -4.84
C PHE A 120 -2.01 7.80 -5.08
N PHE A 121 -2.62 7.27 -4.02
CA PHE A 121 -3.79 6.40 -4.12
C PHE A 121 -5.11 7.19 -4.17
N MET A 122 -5.92 6.92 -5.20
CA MET A 122 -7.21 7.57 -5.44
C MET A 122 -8.41 6.64 -5.28
N ALA A 123 -8.21 5.40 -4.81
CA ALA A 123 -9.24 4.37 -4.74
C ALA A 123 -9.94 4.09 -6.08
N GLN A 124 -9.22 4.27 -7.19
CA GLN A 124 -9.67 3.91 -8.54
C GLN A 124 -9.25 2.48 -8.87
N HIS A 125 -9.97 1.83 -9.79
CA HIS A 125 -9.54 0.54 -10.32
C HIS A 125 -8.43 0.82 -11.35
N PRO A 126 -7.25 0.20 -11.21
CA PRO A 126 -6.18 0.39 -12.18
C PRO A 126 -6.60 -0.19 -13.54
N PRO A 127 -6.28 0.48 -14.66
CA PRO A 127 -6.57 -0.03 -15.99
C PRO A 127 -5.71 -1.26 -16.33
N THR A 128 -6.04 -1.95 -17.41
CA THR A 128 -5.12 -2.94 -18.00
C THR A 128 -4.11 -2.28 -18.94
N LEU A 129 -2.90 -2.82 -19.07
CA LEU A 129 -1.91 -2.24 -20.00
C LEU A 129 -2.46 -2.22 -21.44
N GLN A 130 -3.27 -3.22 -21.81
CA GLN A 130 -3.95 -3.29 -23.11
C GLN A 130 -5.00 -2.17 -23.30
N GLU A 131 -5.56 -1.64 -22.22
CA GLU A 131 -6.51 -0.51 -22.23
C GLU A 131 -5.81 0.86 -22.24
N THR A 132 -4.48 0.89 -22.11
CA THR A 132 -3.70 2.12 -21.95
C THR A 132 -2.93 2.46 -23.22
N ASN A 133 -2.46 3.71 -23.31
CA ASN A 133 -1.55 4.16 -24.37
C ASN A 133 -0.10 3.75 -24.05
N ILE A 134 0.11 2.46 -23.77
CA ILE A 134 1.36 1.91 -23.24
C ILE A 134 2.56 2.20 -24.16
N GLU A 135 2.39 2.23 -25.48
CA GLU A 135 3.47 2.57 -26.41
C GLU A 135 4.02 3.99 -26.19
N SER A 136 3.15 4.97 -25.94
CA SER A 136 3.59 6.34 -25.67
C SER A 136 4.25 6.44 -24.30
N VAL A 137 3.74 5.70 -23.32
CA VAL A 137 4.32 5.63 -21.97
C VAL A 137 5.72 5.01 -22.03
N LEU A 138 5.91 3.92 -22.78
CA LEU A 138 7.21 3.28 -22.98
C LEU A 138 8.23 4.24 -23.61
N ARG A 139 7.84 4.99 -24.64
CA ARG A 139 8.72 6.01 -25.24
C ARG A 139 9.11 7.09 -24.23
N ALA A 140 8.18 7.52 -23.38
CA ALA A 140 8.49 8.49 -22.33
C ALA A 140 9.46 7.92 -21.28
N VAL A 141 9.30 6.66 -20.90
CA VAL A 141 10.22 5.93 -20.00
C VAL A 141 11.62 5.84 -20.62
N GLU A 142 11.74 5.47 -21.89
CA GLU A 142 13.01 5.43 -22.62
C GLU A 142 13.69 6.80 -22.66
N GLN A 143 12.93 7.87 -22.92
CA GLN A 143 13.46 9.24 -22.89
C GLN A 143 14.00 9.63 -21.50
N CYS A 144 13.28 9.26 -20.44
CA CYS A 144 13.72 9.51 -19.07
C CYS A 144 15.06 8.82 -18.78
N HIS A 145 15.23 7.56 -19.20
CA HIS A 145 16.47 6.81 -18.99
C HIS A 145 17.61 7.26 -19.90
N ALA A 146 17.31 7.69 -21.13
CA ALA A 146 18.31 8.27 -22.02
C ALA A 146 18.89 9.58 -21.45
N GLN A 147 18.04 10.42 -20.85
CA GLN A 147 18.47 11.66 -20.20
C GLN A 147 19.14 11.41 -18.84
N TYR A 148 18.66 10.43 -18.09
CA TYR A 148 19.15 10.11 -16.74
C TYR A 148 19.44 8.60 -16.62
N PRO A 149 20.65 8.14 -17.03
CA PRO A 149 20.98 6.72 -17.08
C PRO A 149 20.94 5.99 -15.75
N ASP A 150 21.06 6.69 -14.62
CA ASP A 150 21.03 6.12 -13.26
C ASP A 150 19.67 6.30 -12.57
N SER A 151 18.60 6.60 -13.31
CA SER A 151 17.25 6.84 -12.77
C SER A 151 16.30 5.65 -12.97
N ILE A 152 15.20 5.59 -12.23
CA ILE A 152 14.08 4.66 -12.51
C ILE A 152 12.85 5.46 -12.88
N ALA A 153 12.20 5.08 -13.97
CA ALA A 153 10.92 5.64 -14.40
C ALA A 153 9.89 4.50 -14.37
N LEU A 154 9.14 4.45 -13.26
CA LEU A 154 8.15 3.42 -12.95
C LEU A 154 6.84 3.74 -13.66
N ILE A 155 6.30 2.77 -14.40
CA ILE A 155 5.00 2.89 -15.06
C ILE A 155 3.89 2.72 -14.01
N SER A 156 3.07 3.76 -13.84
CA SER A 156 2.01 3.80 -12.83
C SER A 156 1.01 2.66 -12.98
N ASP A 157 0.62 2.33 -14.21
CA ASP A 157 -0.36 1.28 -14.53
C ASP A 157 0.10 -0.15 -14.18
N LEU A 158 1.37 -0.35 -13.86
CA LEU A 158 1.86 -1.62 -13.31
C LEU A 158 1.58 -1.77 -11.82
N THR A 159 1.34 -0.67 -11.12
CA THR A 159 1.12 -0.63 -9.67
C THR A 159 -0.37 -0.55 -9.34
N THR A 160 -0.72 -0.91 -8.11
CA THR A 160 -2.10 -0.80 -7.62
C THR A 160 -2.37 0.56 -6.98
N PHE A 161 -1.33 1.27 -6.53
CA PHE A 161 -1.47 2.47 -5.70
C PHE A 161 -0.96 3.77 -6.33
N ILE A 162 -0.08 3.73 -7.35
CA ILE A 162 0.35 4.95 -8.04
C ILE A 162 -0.71 5.33 -9.07
N GLN A 163 -1.66 6.18 -8.67
CA GLN A 163 -2.83 6.56 -9.49
C GLN A 163 -2.80 8.03 -9.92
N VAL A 164 -1.64 8.70 -9.76
CA VAL A 164 -1.41 10.10 -10.17
C VAL A 164 -0.24 10.14 -11.15
N GLY A 165 -0.53 10.52 -12.40
CA GLY A 165 0.40 10.46 -13.52
C GLY A 165 0.61 9.05 -14.07
N ASP A 166 1.13 8.94 -15.28
CA ASP A 166 1.39 7.68 -15.98
C ASP A 166 2.80 7.13 -15.70
N VAL A 167 3.74 8.02 -15.32
CA VAL A 167 5.12 7.67 -14.98
C VAL A 167 5.57 8.39 -13.71
N TYR A 168 6.11 7.63 -12.75
CA TYR A 168 6.81 8.14 -11.59
C TYR A 168 8.33 7.96 -11.76
N HIS A 169 9.06 9.07 -11.83
CA HIS A 169 10.49 9.08 -12.16
C HIS A 169 11.32 9.53 -10.97
N VAL A 170 12.29 8.71 -10.57
CA VAL A 170 13.22 8.97 -9.46
C VAL A 170 14.64 8.98 -9.99
N LYS A 171 15.34 10.09 -9.81
CA LYS A 171 16.73 10.28 -10.26
C LYS A 171 17.72 9.85 -9.17
N LYS A 172 18.99 9.73 -9.56
CA LYS A 172 20.08 9.32 -8.66
C LYS A 172 20.25 10.23 -7.44
N ASP A 173 19.97 11.52 -7.60
CA ASP A 173 20.04 12.51 -6.52
C ASP A 173 18.81 12.48 -5.59
N GLY A 174 17.85 11.58 -5.84
CA GLY A 174 16.60 11.47 -5.09
C GLY A 174 15.51 12.44 -5.55
N SER A 175 15.77 13.32 -6.53
CA SER A 175 14.74 14.18 -7.09
C SER A 175 13.71 13.35 -7.86
N THR A 176 12.44 13.77 -7.76
CA THR A 176 11.31 13.02 -8.30
C THR A 176 10.52 13.87 -9.29
N ASN A 177 9.96 13.21 -10.30
CA ASN A 177 9.09 13.81 -11.30
C ASN A 177 7.90 12.89 -11.55
N ILE A 178 6.75 13.51 -11.85
CA ILE A 178 5.52 12.81 -12.23
C ILE A 178 5.18 13.28 -13.63
N TYR A 179 4.96 12.34 -14.55
CA TYR A 179 4.60 12.66 -15.93
C TYR A 179 3.24 12.09 -16.27
N GLU A 180 2.40 12.91 -16.90
CA GLU A 180 1.18 12.48 -17.58
C GLU A 180 1.46 12.49 -19.09
N VAL A 181 1.36 11.34 -19.73
CA VAL A 181 1.68 11.10 -21.13
C VAL A 181 0.44 11.27 -21.98
N LYS A 182 0.38 12.36 -22.74
CA LYS A 182 -0.69 12.62 -23.71
C LYS A 182 -0.19 12.40 -25.13
N ALA A 183 -1.00 11.72 -25.95
CA ALA A 183 -0.77 11.57 -27.39
C ALA A 183 -1.96 12.09 -28.21
N GLY A 184 -1.72 12.44 -29.47
CA GLY A 184 -2.76 12.88 -30.40
C GLY A 184 -2.92 14.40 -30.50
N GLU A 185 -3.51 14.84 -31.61
CA GLU A 185 -3.55 16.24 -32.00
C GLU A 185 -4.45 17.10 -31.09
N ILE A 186 -5.55 16.53 -30.61
CA ILE A 186 -6.47 17.21 -29.68
C ILE A 186 -5.74 17.55 -28.37
N ASN A 187 -4.92 16.63 -27.84
CA ASN A 187 -4.16 16.89 -26.62
C ASN A 187 -3.11 17.99 -26.82
N LYS A 188 -2.46 18.06 -27.99
CA LYS A 188 -1.55 19.17 -28.30
C LYS A 188 -2.28 20.51 -28.31
N GLN A 189 -3.46 20.57 -28.93
CA GLN A 189 -4.30 21.77 -28.93
C GLN A 189 -4.68 22.19 -27.51
N ILE A 190 -5.05 21.24 -26.65
CA ILE A 190 -5.36 21.51 -25.24
C ILE A 190 -4.14 22.09 -24.52
N LEU A 191 -2.97 21.46 -24.66
CA LEU A 191 -1.74 21.95 -24.03
C LEU A 191 -1.34 23.34 -24.53
N GLN A 192 -1.52 23.62 -25.82
CA GLN A 192 -1.28 24.93 -26.40
C GLN A 192 -2.22 25.99 -25.82
N ILE A 193 -3.52 25.71 -25.70
CA ILE A 193 -4.49 26.62 -25.07
C ILE A 193 -4.09 26.91 -23.62
N LEU A 194 -3.67 25.89 -22.86
CA LEU A 194 -3.24 26.07 -21.48
C LEU A 194 -1.92 26.87 -21.35
N ALA A 195 -1.05 26.81 -22.37
CA ALA A 195 0.15 27.62 -22.42
C ALA A 195 -0.15 29.09 -22.78
N GLU A 196 -1.09 29.32 -23.70
CA GLU A 196 -1.52 30.65 -24.15
C GLU A 196 -2.43 31.37 -23.14
N LYS A 197 -3.16 30.61 -22.30
CA LYS A 197 -4.04 31.12 -21.24
C LYS A 197 -3.57 30.67 -19.84
N PRO A 198 -2.45 31.20 -19.33
CA PRO A 198 -1.92 30.80 -18.01
C PRO A 198 -2.85 31.17 -16.84
N THR A 199 -3.80 32.09 -17.04
CA THR A 199 -4.83 32.45 -16.05
C THR A 199 -5.96 31.44 -15.93
N LEU A 200 -6.11 30.51 -16.89
CA LEU A 200 -7.08 29.42 -16.82
C LEU A 200 -6.53 28.34 -15.90
N VAL A 201 -6.66 28.56 -14.59
CA VAL A 201 -6.20 27.64 -13.55
C VAL A 201 -7.35 26.80 -13.03
N ASP A 202 -8.53 27.40 -12.77
CA ASP A 202 -9.72 26.73 -12.25
C ASP A 202 -10.47 25.97 -13.37
N ASP A 203 -10.79 24.69 -13.16
CA ASP A 203 -11.54 23.90 -14.12
C ASP A 203 -13.02 24.34 -14.22
N ASN A 204 -13.55 25.02 -13.21
CA ASN A 204 -14.91 25.58 -13.23
C ASN A 204 -15.04 26.76 -14.21
N ASP A 205 -13.94 27.41 -14.56
CA ASP A 205 -13.93 28.53 -15.52
C ASP A 205 -13.94 28.08 -16.98
N VAL A 206 -13.64 26.80 -17.25
CA VAL A 206 -13.53 26.27 -18.62
C VAL A 206 -14.81 26.46 -19.45
N PRO A 207 -16.04 26.17 -18.94
CA PRO A 207 -17.26 26.34 -19.74
C PRO A 207 -17.49 27.79 -20.18
N ASN A 208 -17.06 28.75 -19.36
CA ASN A 208 -17.21 30.18 -19.65
C ASN A 208 -16.10 30.67 -20.60
N GLN A 209 -14.85 30.27 -20.36
CA GLN A 209 -13.69 30.75 -21.11
C GLN A 209 -13.43 30.02 -22.45
N LEU A 210 -14.06 28.87 -22.65
CA LEU A 210 -14.03 28.06 -23.88
C LEU A 210 -15.43 27.71 -24.39
N ALA A 211 -16.39 28.62 -24.22
CA ALA A 211 -17.78 28.46 -24.64
C ALA A 211 -17.92 28.20 -26.16
N ASP A 212 -16.95 28.63 -26.96
CA ASP A 212 -16.86 28.41 -28.41
C ASP A 212 -16.49 26.96 -28.79
N LYS A 213 -15.98 26.18 -27.83
CA LYS A 213 -15.52 24.80 -28.07
C LYS A 213 -16.62 23.77 -27.77
N PRO A 214 -16.62 22.59 -28.43
CA PRO A 214 -17.55 21.51 -28.12
C PRO A 214 -17.47 21.06 -26.66
N SER A 215 -18.58 20.59 -26.09
CA SER A 215 -18.64 20.16 -24.67
C SER A 215 -17.63 19.07 -24.34
N ASP A 216 -17.39 18.12 -25.24
CA ASP A 216 -16.40 17.06 -25.00
C ASP A 216 -14.96 17.59 -24.96
N PHE A 217 -14.66 18.61 -25.76
CA PHE A 217 -13.37 19.31 -25.71
C PHE A 217 -13.22 20.06 -24.38
N GLN A 218 -14.26 20.80 -23.95
CA GLN A 218 -14.27 21.48 -22.65
C GLN A 218 -14.02 20.50 -21.49
N LYS A 219 -14.70 19.35 -21.49
CA LYS A 219 -14.49 18.29 -20.49
C LYS A 219 -13.06 17.75 -20.50
N GLN A 220 -12.44 17.61 -21.66
CA GLN A 220 -11.03 17.19 -21.75
C GLN A 220 -10.08 18.25 -21.18
N VAL A 221 -10.32 19.54 -21.43
CA VAL A 221 -9.55 20.63 -20.81
C VAL A 221 -9.72 20.62 -19.29
N GLN A 222 -10.95 20.52 -18.78
CA GLN A 222 -11.23 20.42 -17.34
C GLN A 222 -10.50 19.24 -16.70
N ARG A 223 -10.57 18.05 -17.34
CA ARG A 223 -9.84 16.87 -16.89
C ARG A 223 -8.34 17.12 -16.83
N THR A 224 -7.79 17.79 -17.83
CA THR A 224 -6.34 18.08 -17.93
C THR A 224 -5.90 19.06 -16.85
N LEU A 225 -6.69 20.11 -16.56
CA LEU A 225 -6.46 21.04 -15.45
C LEU A 225 -6.47 20.33 -14.10
N ARG A 226 -7.50 19.50 -13.83
CA ARG A 226 -7.56 18.71 -12.60
C ARG A 226 -6.37 17.77 -12.44
N GLN A 227 -5.91 17.14 -13.53
CA GLN A 227 -4.70 16.30 -13.49
C GLN A 227 -3.46 17.13 -13.18
N LYS A 228 -3.26 18.27 -13.85
CA LYS A 228 -2.14 19.19 -13.63
C LYS A 228 -2.10 19.71 -12.19
N GLN A 229 -3.21 20.23 -11.67
CA GLN A 229 -3.32 20.72 -10.30
C GLN A 229 -2.99 19.63 -9.27
N ARG A 230 -3.48 18.40 -9.48
CA ARG A 230 -3.19 17.27 -8.59
C ARG A 230 -1.70 16.94 -8.55
N MET A 231 -1.05 16.88 -9.71
CA MET A 231 0.40 16.63 -9.77
C MET A 231 1.20 17.74 -9.08
N ILE A 232 0.83 19.01 -9.27
CA ILE A 232 1.49 20.15 -8.62
C ILE A 232 1.34 20.05 -7.10
N SER A 233 0.11 19.89 -6.61
CA SER A 233 -0.18 19.77 -5.18
C SER A 233 0.53 18.57 -4.54
N LEU A 234 0.61 17.44 -5.26
CA LEU A 234 1.36 16.27 -4.81
C LEU A 234 2.86 16.55 -4.74
N GLN A 235 3.45 17.15 -5.77
CA GLN A 235 4.87 17.53 -5.79
C GLN A 235 5.22 18.50 -4.66
N GLU A 236 4.37 19.50 -4.40
CA GLU A 236 4.52 20.41 -3.27
C GLU A 236 4.45 19.67 -1.93
N THR A 237 3.50 18.73 -1.78
CA THR A 237 3.37 17.92 -0.55
C THR A 237 4.59 17.05 -0.32
N LEU A 238 5.17 16.47 -1.38
CA LEU A 238 6.38 15.65 -1.30
C LEU A 238 7.63 16.48 -1.01
N ALA A 239 7.68 17.74 -1.48
CA ALA A 239 8.83 18.61 -1.29
C ALA A 239 8.85 19.29 0.10
N ASN A 240 7.68 19.64 0.63
CA ASN A 240 7.55 20.41 1.86
C ASN A 240 7.16 19.56 3.08
N ASP A 241 6.86 18.27 2.88
CA ASP A 241 6.23 17.39 3.88
C ASP A 241 4.94 17.98 4.48
N GLU A 242 4.30 18.91 3.77
CA GLU A 242 3.02 19.51 4.10
C GLU A 242 2.27 19.92 2.84
N GLY A 243 0.93 19.85 2.86
CA GLY A 243 0.11 20.18 1.71
C GLY A 243 -1.37 19.95 1.93
N ILE A 244 -2.14 19.89 0.85
CA ILE A 244 -3.57 19.59 0.87
C ILE A 244 -3.78 18.22 0.25
N ASP A 245 -4.40 17.30 0.99
CA ASP A 245 -4.77 16.01 0.44
C ASP A 245 -5.84 16.18 -0.65
N THR A 246 -5.49 15.83 -1.88
CA THR A 246 -6.35 16.07 -3.05
C THR A 246 -7.64 15.23 -3.04
N LEU A 247 -7.68 14.14 -2.27
CA LEU A 247 -8.86 13.28 -2.13
C LEU A 247 -9.87 13.83 -1.11
N THR A 248 -9.38 14.39 0.00
CA THR A 248 -10.20 14.82 1.15
C THR A 248 -10.30 16.33 1.31
N GLY A 249 -9.47 17.11 0.61
CA GLY A 249 -9.37 18.57 0.70
C GLY A 249 -8.78 19.07 2.03
N LYS A 250 -8.21 18.18 2.85
CA LYS A 250 -7.70 18.52 4.19
C LYS A 250 -6.23 18.88 4.15
N SER A 251 -5.82 19.85 4.97
CA SER A 251 -4.39 20.08 5.24
C SER A 251 -3.78 18.84 5.87
N VAL A 252 -2.63 18.44 5.35
CA VAL A 252 -1.84 17.32 5.79
C VAL A 252 -0.44 17.83 6.07
N LYS A 253 0.11 17.40 7.20
CA LYS A 253 1.53 17.42 7.45
C LYS A 253 2.02 15.98 7.54
N ILE A 254 2.97 15.62 6.70
CA ILE A 254 3.75 14.39 6.84
C ILE A 254 4.70 14.67 8.00
N LEU A 255 4.22 14.39 9.21
CA LEU A 255 5.08 14.45 10.38
C LEU A 255 6.08 13.29 10.26
N ASP A 256 7.36 13.57 10.51
CA ASP A 256 8.28 12.54 10.98
C ASP A 256 7.59 11.90 12.20
N LEU A 257 7.07 10.68 12.02
CA LEU A 257 6.48 9.96 13.13
C LEU A 257 7.57 9.86 14.20
N PRO A 258 7.29 10.20 15.47
CA PRO A 258 8.23 9.85 16.52
C PRO A 258 8.51 8.35 16.39
N LEU A 259 9.79 8.00 16.46
CA LEU A 259 10.46 6.71 16.21
C LEU A 259 9.89 5.46 16.96
N ASP A 260 8.71 5.54 17.55
CA ASP A 260 8.31 4.68 18.67
C ASP A 260 7.04 3.83 18.40
N VAL A 261 6.68 3.60 17.14
CA VAL A 261 5.73 2.52 16.82
C VAL A 261 6.54 1.28 16.47
N GLY A 262 6.84 0.47 17.49
CA GLY A 262 7.56 -0.78 17.32
C GLY A 262 6.86 -1.72 16.34
N THR A 263 7.62 -2.65 15.75
CA THR A 263 7.05 -3.67 14.85
C THR A 263 6.93 -5.02 15.54
N TRP A 264 6.03 -5.87 15.03
CA TRP A 264 5.88 -7.26 15.46
C TRP A 264 6.50 -8.28 14.49
N TYR A 265 7.20 -7.84 13.45
CA TYR A 265 7.74 -8.75 12.43
C TYR A 265 8.74 -9.78 13.00
N SER A 266 9.51 -9.44 14.02
CA SER A 266 10.39 -10.41 14.70
C SER A 266 9.61 -11.60 15.27
N SER A 267 8.42 -11.36 15.83
CA SER A 267 7.55 -12.41 16.37
C SER A 267 7.11 -13.40 15.29
N ILE A 268 6.81 -12.94 14.07
CA ILE A 268 6.42 -13.89 13.00
C ILE A 268 7.59 -14.70 12.46
N VAL A 269 8.82 -14.16 12.50
CA VAL A 269 10.01 -14.91 12.12
C VAL A 269 10.24 -16.04 13.13
N ASP A 270 10.12 -15.75 14.42
CA ASP A 270 10.26 -16.76 15.47
C ASP A 270 9.13 -17.79 15.45
N LEU A 271 7.89 -17.36 15.18
CA LEU A 271 6.76 -18.27 14.97
C LEU A 271 6.96 -19.20 13.77
N SER A 272 7.48 -18.70 12.64
CA SER A 272 7.77 -19.54 11.48
C SER A 272 8.75 -20.66 11.82
N ARG A 273 9.83 -20.33 12.56
CA ARG A 273 10.81 -21.34 13.00
C ARG A 273 10.19 -22.39 13.93
N GLN A 274 9.32 -21.97 14.84
CA GLN A 274 8.61 -22.90 15.72
C GLN A 274 7.61 -23.77 14.95
N CYS A 275 6.95 -23.20 13.94
CA CYS A 275 5.99 -23.89 13.09
C CYS A 275 6.65 -25.04 12.33
N GLU A 276 7.90 -24.90 11.89
CA GLU A 276 8.64 -25.96 11.18
C GLU A 276 8.81 -27.25 11.99
N LEU A 277 8.79 -27.16 13.33
CA LEU A 277 8.95 -28.31 14.23
C LEU A 277 7.65 -29.07 14.46
N LYS A 278 6.50 -28.37 14.51
CA LYS A 278 5.21 -28.92 14.97
C LYS A 278 4.09 -28.85 13.93
N GLY A 279 4.33 -28.19 12.80
CA GLY A 279 3.33 -27.85 11.78
C GLY A 279 2.43 -26.66 12.14
N TYR A 280 2.57 -26.09 13.35
CA TYR A 280 1.88 -24.87 13.78
C TYR A 280 2.63 -24.16 14.91
N ALA A 281 2.39 -22.85 15.06
CA ALA A 281 2.80 -22.04 16.20
C ALA A 281 1.82 -20.86 16.38
N ILE A 282 1.63 -20.38 17.61
CA ILE A 282 0.72 -19.26 17.92
C ILE A 282 1.40 -18.30 18.91
N ASP A 283 1.05 -17.02 18.84
CA ASP A 283 1.50 -15.98 19.77
C ASP A 283 0.40 -14.91 19.97
N VAL A 284 0.47 -14.19 21.07
CA VAL A 284 -0.38 -13.02 21.34
C VAL A 284 0.49 -11.82 21.65
N ILE A 285 0.55 -10.88 20.71
CA ILE A 285 1.33 -9.65 20.84
C ILE A 285 0.50 -8.60 21.56
N GLN A 286 1.09 -8.01 22.61
CA GLN A 286 0.45 -7.00 23.46
C GLN A 286 -0.96 -7.42 23.93
N ASP A 287 -1.13 -8.72 24.23
CA ASP A 287 -2.36 -9.36 24.71
C ASP A 287 -3.63 -9.14 23.86
N CYS A 288 -3.51 -8.52 22.67
CA CYS A 288 -4.65 -8.17 21.83
C CYS A 288 -4.46 -8.49 20.34
N LEU A 289 -3.25 -8.68 19.84
CA LEU A 289 -3.00 -9.14 18.47
C LEU A 289 -2.66 -10.63 18.46
N TYR A 290 -3.59 -11.43 17.96
CA TYR A 290 -3.49 -12.88 17.86
C TYR A 290 -2.85 -13.24 16.54
N VAL A 291 -1.81 -14.07 16.59
CA VAL A 291 -1.05 -14.51 15.42
C VAL A 291 -0.94 -16.02 15.44
N GLY A 292 -1.32 -16.66 14.34
CA GLY A 292 -1.14 -18.09 14.14
C GLY A 292 -0.36 -18.36 12.86
N CYS A 293 0.68 -19.18 12.95
CA CYS A 293 1.44 -19.70 11.82
C CYS A 293 1.13 -21.19 11.66
N TYR A 294 0.81 -21.62 10.44
CA TYR A 294 0.42 -22.99 10.14
C TYR A 294 1.13 -23.48 8.88
N GLU A 295 1.66 -24.70 8.91
CA GLU A 295 2.25 -25.35 7.74
C GLU A 295 1.19 -26.20 7.03
N THR A 296 1.04 -25.97 5.73
CA THR A 296 0.01 -26.62 4.92
C THR A 296 0.28 -28.13 4.83
N GLY A 297 -0.74 -28.94 5.12
CA GLY A 297 -0.68 -30.40 5.03
C GLY A 297 -0.02 -31.10 6.22
N ARG A 298 0.66 -30.39 7.12
CA ARG A 298 1.20 -30.98 8.36
C ARG A 298 0.24 -30.91 9.55
N PHE A 299 -0.63 -29.90 9.56
CA PHE A 299 -1.62 -29.74 10.62
C PHE A 299 -2.97 -30.37 10.23
N LYS A 300 -3.60 -31.11 11.16
CA LYS A 300 -4.83 -31.89 10.88
C LYS A 300 -6.03 -31.04 10.51
N ALA A 301 -6.12 -29.83 11.06
CA ALA A 301 -7.15 -28.87 10.71
C ALA A 301 -6.58 -27.84 9.72
N PRO A 302 -7.37 -27.33 8.77
CA PRO A 302 -7.00 -26.14 8.01
C PRO A 302 -6.65 -24.99 8.96
N GLY A 303 -5.51 -24.33 8.74
CA GLY A 303 -5.00 -23.29 9.64
C GLY A 303 -6.01 -22.18 9.93
N GLN A 304 -6.83 -21.80 8.93
CA GLN A 304 -7.87 -20.78 9.06
C GLN A 304 -8.96 -21.19 10.07
N LEU A 305 -9.39 -22.45 10.03
CA LEU A 305 -10.41 -22.97 10.95
C LEU A 305 -9.87 -23.08 12.38
N ALA A 306 -8.62 -23.50 12.52
CA ALA A 306 -7.97 -23.61 13.81
C ALA A 306 -7.75 -22.24 14.45
N PHE A 307 -7.31 -21.25 13.66
CA PHE A 307 -7.17 -19.88 14.11
C PHE A 307 -8.52 -19.30 14.54
N GLU A 308 -9.56 -19.43 13.72
CA GLU A 308 -10.89 -18.89 14.04
C GLU A 308 -11.48 -19.55 15.30
N GLY A 309 -11.29 -20.87 15.46
CA GLY A 309 -11.70 -21.60 16.66
C GLY A 309 -10.98 -21.12 17.91
N TRP A 310 -9.66 -20.94 17.85
CA TRP A 310 -8.86 -20.39 18.94
C TRP A 310 -9.28 -18.95 19.26
N PHE A 311 -9.32 -18.07 18.26
CA PHE A 311 -9.62 -16.66 18.42
C PHE A 311 -11.03 -16.44 19.00
N SER A 312 -12.03 -17.15 18.48
CA SER A 312 -13.40 -17.13 19.03
C SER A 312 -13.48 -17.72 20.43
N GLY A 313 -12.74 -18.80 20.70
CA GLY A 313 -12.66 -19.42 22.03
C GLY A 313 -12.08 -18.49 23.10
N MET A 314 -11.28 -17.51 22.68
CA MET A 314 -10.74 -16.45 23.54
C MET A 314 -11.69 -15.25 23.72
N GLY A 315 -12.91 -15.33 23.20
CA GLY A 315 -13.95 -14.30 23.34
C GLY A 315 -14.00 -13.29 22.18
N ALA A 316 -13.24 -13.51 21.11
CA ALA A 316 -13.32 -12.63 19.94
C ALA A 316 -14.68 -12.78 19.22
N THR A 317 -15.22 -11.66 18.75
CA THR A 317 -16.51 -11.61 18.05
C THR A 317 -16.30 -11.49 16.55
N PRO A 318 -17.33 -11.72 15.70
CA PRO A 318 -17.24 -11.46 14.26
C PRO A 318 -16.82 -10.03 13.89
N ASP A 319 -17.08 -9.04 14.76
CA ASP A 319 -16.71 -7.63 14.58
C ASP A 319 -15.21 -7.35 14.86
N CYS A 320 -14.46 -8.33 15.36
CA CYS A 320 -13.00 -8.23 15.48
C CYS A 320 -12.36 -8.36 14.08
N PRO A 321 -11.45 -7.45 13.69
CA PRO A 321 -10.75 -7.54 12.41
C PRO A 321 -9.86 -8.78 12.40
N ARG A 322 -9.79 -9.43 11.24
CA ARG A 322 -8.98 -10.63 10.99
C ARG A 322 -8.56 -10.69 9.53
N THR A 323 -7.40 -11.27 9.26
CA THR A 323 -6.87 -11.42 7.90
C THR A 323 -5.82 -12.54 7.83
N SER A 324 -5.56 -13.03 6.63
CA SER A 324 -4.27 -13.64 6.30
C SER A 324 -3.20 -12.55 6.07
N LEU A 325 -1.95 -12.78 6.46
CA LEU A 325 -0.85 -11.85 6.15
C LEU A 325 -0.65 -11.68 4.64
N VAL A 326 -0.76 -12.75 3.85
CA VAL A 326 -0.56 -12.68 2.39
C VAL A 326 -1.58 -11.79 1.69
N ASN A 327 -2.70 -11.48 2.35
CA ASN A 327 -3.70 -10.55 1.82
C ASN A 327 -3.19 -9.11 1.75
N CYS A 328 -2.00 -8.78 2.32
CA CYS A 328 -1.35 -7.49 2.09
C CYS A 328 -1.14 -7.22 0.59
N MET A 329 -1.01 -8.27 -0.22
CA MET A 329 -0.90 -8.20 -1.69
C MET A 329 -2.20 -7.75 -2.39
N MET A 330 -3.33 -7.74 -1.68
CA MET A 330 -4.64 -7.34 -2.21
C MET A 330 -5.04 -5.92 -1.82
N ASP A 331 -4.35 -5.32 -0.85
CA ASP A 331 -4.62 -3.97 -0.38
C ASP A 331 -3.58 -3.02 -1.00
N PRO A 332 -3.98 -2.07 -1.87
CA PRO A 332 -3.03 -1.14 -2.48
C PRO A 332 -2.23 -0.31 -1.48
N LEU A 333 -2.73 -0.14 -0.25
CA LEU A 333 -2.05 0.58 0.82
C LEU A 333 -1.37 -0.37 1.83
N GLY A 334 -1.42 -1.68 1.62
CA GLY A 334 -0.66 -2.67 2.38
C GLY A 334 0.78 -2.75 1.91
N LEU A 335 1.73 -2.93 2.83
CA LEU A 335 3.10 -3.21 2.45
C LEU A 335 3.15 -4.60 1.78
N PRO A 336 3.58 -4.71 0.50
CA PRO A 336 3.54 -5.97 -0.22
C PRO A 336 4.50 -6.98 0.42
N ILE A 337 4.20 -8.28 0.23
CA ILE A 337 4.95 -9.38 0.87
C ILE A 337 6.47 -9.28 0.64
N TYR A 338 6.86 -8.77 -0.53
CA TYR A 338 8.24 -8.61 -0.96
C TYR A 338 9.02 -7.59 -0.11
N ASN A 339 8.34 -6.58 0.44
CA ASN A 339 8.92 -5.51 1.24
C ASN A 339 8.87 -5.78 2.74
N LEU A 340 8.15 -6.83 3.16
CA LEU A 340 8.10 -7.19 4.56
C LEU A 340 9.51 -7.56 5.07
N PRO A 341 9.89 -7.14 6.29
CA PRO A 341 11.19 -7.44 6.88
C PRO A 341 11.23 -8.85 7.46
N ILE A 342 10.95 -9.84 6.61
CA ILE A 342 10.99 -11.28 6.91
C ILE A 342 11.93 -12.01 5.93
N PRO A 343 12.40 -13.22 6.28
CA PRO A 343 13.25 -14.01 5.38
C PRO A 343 12.59 -14.27 4.02
N ASP A 344 13.41 -14.27 2.96
CA ASP A 344 12.95 -14.51 1.58
C ASP A 344 12.18 -15.84 1.48
N GLU A 345 12.68 -16.91 2.11
CA GLU A 345 12.02 -18.22 2.16
C GLU A 345 10.58 -18.12 2.69
N LEU A 346 10.37 -17.37 3.79
CA LEU A 346 9.04 -17.18 4.35
C LEU A 346 8.12 -16.38 3.41
N LYS A 347 8.64 -15.37 2.68
CA LYS A 347 7.85 -14.62 1.69
C LYS A 347 7.27 -15.56 0.63
N PHE A 348 8.11 -16.44 0.09
CA PHE A 348 7.71 -17.40 -0.93
C PHE A 348 6.83 -18.51 -0.35
N ASP A 349 7.12 -19.00 0.87
CA ASP A 349 6.24 -19.96 1.55
C ASP A 349 4.81 -19.44 1.71
N LEU A 350 4.65 -18.15 2.01
CA LEU A 350 3.34 -17.49 2.15
C LEU A 350 2.65 -17.31 0.79
N LEU A 351 3.39 -16.83 -0.23
CA LEU A 351 2.86 -16.62 -1.58
C LEU A 351 2.35 -17.91 -2.23
N PHE A 352 3.07 -19.01 -2.04
CA PHE A 352 2.78 -20.30 -2.67
C PHE A 352 2.02 -21.26 -1.75
N GLY A 353 1.56 -20.78 -0.59
CA GLY A 353 0.65 -21.52 0.29
C GLY A 353 1.30 -22.69 1.04
N ARG A 354 2.63 -22.72 1.16
CA ARG A 354 3.34 -23.70 2.00
C ARG A 354 3.17 -23.39 3.48
N LYS A 355 3.16 -22.11 3.83
CA LYS A 355 2.83 -21.61 5.17
C LYS A 355 1.67 -20.62 5.09
N HIS A 356 0.95 -20.50 6.19
CA HIS A 356 -0.15 -19.55 6.35
C HIS A 356 -0.01 -18.82 7.68
N ILE A 357 -0.09 -17.49 7.64
CA ILE A 357 -0.12 -16.64 8.83
C ILE A 357 -1.49 -15.97 8.93
N SER A 358 -2.24 -16.33 9.96
CA SER A 358 -3.51 -15.71 10.32
C SER A 358 -3.29 -14.66 11.41
N LEU A 359 -3.97 -13.52 11.28
CA LEU A 359 -3.89 -12.37 12.17
C LEU A 359 -5.30 -11.97 12.63
N GLY A 360 -5.44 -11.54 13.89
CA GLY A 360 -6.70 -11.03 14.42
C GLY A 360 -6.49 -10.06 15.58
N ILE A 361 -7.21 -8.92 15.58
CA ILE A 361 -7.16 -7.95 16.69
C ILE A 361 -8.37 -8.15 17.57
N HIS A 362 -8.13 -8.51 18.83
CA HIS A 362 -9.18 -8.64 19.82
C HIS A 362 -9.57 -7.25 20.35
N MET A 363 -10.57 -6.64 19.71
CA MET A 363 -10.94 -5.23 19.97
C MET A 363 -11.28 -4.93 21.44
N GLN A 364 -11.97 -5.84 22.14
CA GLN A 364 -12.29 -5.66 23.55
C GLN A 364 -11.02 -5.55 24.42
N LYS A 365 -10.12 -6.54 24.33
CA LYS A 365 -8.82 -6.52 25.01
C LYS A 365 -7.99 -5.29 24.64
N LEU A 366 -7.96 -4.88 23.37
CA LEU A 366 -7.27 -3.66 22.97
C LEU A 366 -7.83 -2.43 23.70
N ILE A 367 -9.16 -2.29 23.76
CA ILE A 367 -9.81 -1.17 24.46
C ILE A 367 -9.49 -1.20 25.95
N GLU A 368 -9.57 -2.37 26.59
CA GLU A 368 -9.23 -2.56 28.02
C GLU A 368 -7.79 -2.14 28.30
N ILE A 369 -6.83 -2.65 27.53
CA ILE A 369 -5.41 -2.31 27.67
C ILE A 369 -5.19 -0.81 27.49
N CYS A 370 -5.81 -0.22 26.46
CA CYS A 370 -5.71 1.22 26.21
C CYS A 370 -6.25 2.05 27.40
N ILE A 371 -7.39 1.66 27.98
CA ILE A 371 -7.95 2.33 29.17
C ILE A 371 -6.98 2.21 30.35
N ASP A 372 -6.44 1.00 30.59
CA ASP A 372 -5.56 0.73 31.72
C ASP A 372 -4.25 1.55 31.67
N ILE A 373 -3.73 1.81 30.46
CA ILE A 373 -2.53 2.64 30.26
C ILE A 373 -2.85 4.14 30.08
N GLY A 374 -4.11 4.54 30.23
CA GLY A 374 -4.54 5.95 30.17
C GLY A 374 -4.72 6.53 28.76
N VAL A 375 -4.78 5.70 27.71
CA VAL A 375 -5.16 6.16 26.37
C VAL A 375 -6.66 6.49 26.37
N PRO A 376 -7.06 7.73 26.01
CA PRO A 376 -8.46 8.15 26.03
C PRO A 376 -9.21 7.46 24.89
N ILE A 377 -9.81 6.31 25.17
CA ILE A 377 -10.58 5.49 24.23
C ILE A 377 -11.92 5.08 24.83
N ARG A 378 -12.98 5.04 24.01
CA ARG A 378 -14.31 4.57 24.43
C ARG A 378 -15.17 4.10 23.27
N LEU A 379 -16.26 3.42 23.58
CA LEU A 379 -17.34 3.17 22.64
C LEU A 379 -18.31 4.36 22.58
N ALA A 380 -18.67 4.78 21.37
CA ALA A 380 -19.67 5.81 21.14
C ALA A 380 -21.08 5.28 21.37
N ASP A 381 -22.01 6.17 21.76
CA ASP A 381 -23.42 5.81 21.78
C ASP A 381 -24.00 5.66 20.36
N LYS A 382 -25.26 5.21 20.24
CA LYS A 382 -25.91 4.99 18.95
C LYS A 382 -26.06 6.28 18.12
N LYS A 383 -26.34 7.41 18.77
CA LYS A 383 -26.59 8.71 18.13
C LYS A 383 -25.28 9.32 17.62
N GLU A 384 -24.24 9.29 18.45
CA GLU A 384 -22.88 9.69 18.11
C GLU A 384 -22.32 8.82 16.98
N THR A 385 -22.48 7.51 17.06
CA THR A 385 -22.08 6.57 15.99
C THR A 385 -22.76 6.90 14.66
N ALA A 386 -24.05 7.25 14.68
CA ALA A 386 -24.78 7.65 13.46
C ALA A 386 -24.23 8.96 12.88
N ARG A 387 -23.88 9.93 13.72
CA ARG A 387 -23.26 11.20 13.31
C ARG A 387 -21.87 10.99 12.70
N LEU A 388 -21.02 10.19 13.35
CA LEU A 388 -19.67 9.87 12.87
C LEU A 388 -19.69 9.17 11.52
N LYS A 389 -20.65 8.25 11.31
CA LYS A 389 -20.82 7.55 10.03
C LYS A 389 -21.14 8.48 8.86
N GLN A 390 -21.82 9.60 9.10
CA GLN A 390 -22.09 10.59 8.05
C GLN A 390 -20.81 11.32 7.62
N LYS A 391 -19.89 11.56 8.56
CA LYS A 391 -18.60 12.22 8.31
C LYS A 391 -17.53 11.26 7.77
N ASN A 392 -17.52 10.00 8.22
CA ASN A 392 -16.51 9.00 7.86
C ASN A 392 -17.18 7.68 7.41
N LYS A 393 -17.01 7.34 6.13
CA LYS A 393 -17.57 6.12 5.53
C LYS A 393 -16.82 4.84 5.93
N TYR A 394 -15.55 4.94 6.33
CA TYR A 394 -14.64 3.83 6.64
C TYR A 394 -14.47 3.62 8.15
N LEU A 395 -15.52 3.94 8.90
CA LEU A 395 -15.57 3.81 10.35
C LEU A 395 -15.65 2.33 10.76
N TRP A 396 -14.74 1.90 11.64
CA TRP A 396 -14.85 0.58 12.26
C TRP A 396 -15.94 0.57 13.32
N LYS A 397 -16.65 -0.55 13.44
CA LYS A 397 -17.67 -0.75 14.46
C LYS A 397 -17.39 -2.01 15.26
N TYR A 398 -17.55 -1.91 16.57
CA TYR A 398 -17.52 -3.03 17.48
C TYR A 398 -18.86 -3.07 18.22
N ASN A 399 -19.59 -4.19 18.14
CA ASN A 399 -20.95 -4.33 18.68
C ASN A 399 -21.91 -3.22 18.19
N GLY A 400 -21.74 -2.79 16.94
CA GLY A 400 -22.52 -1.72 16.32
C GLY A 400 -22.17 -0.29 16.75
N GLN A 401 -21.22 -0.11 17.67
CA GLN A 401 -20.75 1.19 18.19
C GLN A 401 -19.42 1.60 17.54
N ALA A 402 -19.22 2.90 17.34
CA ALA A 402 -17.94 3.44 16.91
C ALA A 402 -16.91 3.36 18.06
N ILE A 403 -15.65 3.12 17.73
CA ILE A 403 -14.55 3.27 18.69
C ILE A 403 -14.00 4.68 18.53
N VAL A 404 -14.01 5.45 19.61
CA VAL A 404 -13.64 6.87 19.64
C VAL A 404 -12.39 7.02 20.50
N PHE A 405 -11.44 7.84 20.05
CA PHE A 405 -10.20 8.10 20.77
C PHE A 405 -9.77 9.58 20.72
N GLY A 406 -8.95 9.98 21.69
CA GLY A 406 -8.42 11.33 21.84
C GLY A 406 -9.23 12.21 22.79
N GLU A 407 -8.65 13.35 23.17
CA GLU A 407 -9.27 14.34 24.06
C GLU A 407 -9.80 15.55 23.26
N GLY A 408 -10.90 16.15 23.70
CA GLY A 408 -11.42 17.42 23.15
C GLY A 408 -12.79 17.36 22.46
N ALA A 409 -13.19 18.49 21.86
CA ALA A 409 -14.53 18.71 21.31
C ALA A 409 -14.80 18.00 19.96
N GLU A 410 -13.75 17.61 19.23
CA GLU A 410 -13.82 16.80 18.01
C GLU A 410 -13.00 15.51 18.15
N PRO A 411 -13.52 14.49 18.86
CA PRO A 411 -12.79 13.27 19.07
C PRO A 411 -12.67 12.47 17.76
N SER A 412 -11.52 11.81 17.59
CA SER A 412 -11.23 10.97 16.42
C SER A 412 -11.90 9.61 16.54
N CYS A 413 -12.07 8.93 15.42
CA CYS A 413 -12.69 7.60 15.39
C CYS A 413 -11.78 6.59 14.70
N LEU A 414 -11.74 5.38 15.26
CA LEU A 414 -10.95 4.29 14.70
C LEU A 414 -11.59 3.83 13.38
N GLY A 415 -10.77 3.85 12.32
CA GLY A 415 -11.18 3.40 10.99
C GLY A 415 -10.39 2.18 10.54
N GLU A 416 -10.71 1.70 9.34
CA GLU A 416 -10.00 0.59 8.68
C GLU A 416 -8.48 0.86 8.54
N GLY A 417 -8.07 2.12 8.50
CA GLY A 417 -6.65 2.52 8.47
C GLY A 417 -5.82 2.09 9.69
N PHE A 418 -6.44 1.83 10.84
CA PHE A 418 -5.74 1.25 12.00
C PHE A 418 -5.42 -0.23 11.76
N ALA A 419 -6.42 -1.02 11.32
CA ALA A 419 -6.22 -2.43 11.01
C ALA A 419 -5.19 -2.62 9.89
N LEU A 420 -5.20 -1.73 8.88
CA LEU A 420 -4.18 -1.69 7.83
C LEU A 420 -2.75 -1.56 8.40
N ARG A 421 -2.54 -0.58 9.28
CA ARG A 421 -1.25 -0.34 9.94
C ARG A 421 -0.79 -1.55 10.75
N VAL A 422 -1.69 -2.07 11.59
CA VAL A 422 -1.38 -3.21 12.44
C VAL A 422 -1.09 -4.45 11.61
N PHE A 423 -1.94 -4.80 10.63
CA PHE A 423 -1.80 -6.06 9.89
C PHE A 423 -0.76 -6.05 8.78
N TYR A 424 -0.68 -4.96 8.00
CA TYR A 424 0.14 -4.93 6.79
C TYR A 424 1.34 -3.99 6.89
N HIS A 425 1.44 -3.15 7.93
CA HIS A 425 2.66 -2.38 8.22
C HIS A 425 3.42 -2.93 9.43
N GLY A 426 2.86 -3.94 10.10
CA GLY A 426 3.53 -4.62 11.20
C GLY A 426 3.56 -3.80 12.49
N GLU A 427 2.77 -2.73 12.58
CA GLU A 427 2.75 -1.86 13.75
C GLU A 427 2.14 -2.60 14.95
N ARG A 428 2.73 -2.44 16.13
CA ARG A 428 2.19 -2.96 17.38
C ARG A 428 0.89 -2.21 17.74
N PRO A 429 -0.21 -2.91 18.04
CA PRO A 429 -1.54 -2.31 18.12
C PRO A 429 -1.68 -1.25 19.23
N VAL A 430 -1.09 -1.48 20.41
CA VAL A 430 -1.16 -0.54 21.53
C VAL A 430 -0.29 0.68 21.24
N ASP A 431 0.92 0.46 20.76
CA ASP A 431 1.88 1.53 20.40
C ASP A 431 1.29 2.43 19.30
N THR A 432 0.58 1.83 18.34
CA THR A 432 -0.18 2.56 17.31
C THR A 432 -1.25 3.46 17.91
N MET A 433 -2.01 2.98 18.90
CA MET A 433 -3.03 3.78 19.58
C MET A 433 -2.42 4.95 20.37
N MET A 434 -1.28 4.72 21.02
CA MET A 434 -0.53 5.77 21.70
C MET A 434 -0.04 6.83 20.72
N ALA A 435 0.55 6.42 19.59
CA ALA A 435 1.00 7.35 18.56
C ALA A 435 -0.15 8.16 17.95
N LEU A 436 -1.33 7.56 17.76
CA LEU A 436 -2.52 8.25 17.26
C LEU A 436 -3.11 9.26 18.26
N THR A 437 -2.84 9.10 19.57
CA THR A 437 -3.37 9.98 20.62
C THR A 437 -2.33 10.95 21.18
N GLY A 438 -1.05 10.76 20.90
CA GLY A 438 0.06 11.53 21.48
C GLY A 438 0.36 11.19 22.94
N ALA A 439 -0.18 10.08 23.47
CA ALA A 439 0.08 9.61 24.82
C ALA A 439 1.51 9.03 24.95
N LYS A 440 2.22 9.34 26.03
CA LYS A 440 3.53 8.74 26.38
C LYS A 440 3.37 7.82 27.59
N PHE A 441 4.20 6.77 27.71
CA PHE A 441 4.24 5.91 28.89
C PHE A 441 4.40 6.77 30.16
N ILE A 442 3.52 6.55 31.14
CA ILE A 442 3.62 7.11 32.50
C ILE A 442 4.59 6.25 33.31
#